data_AF-A0AAJ7SBX1-F1
#
_entry.id   AF-A0AAJ7SBX1-F1
#
_cell.length_a   1.000
_cell.length_b   1.000
_cell.length_c   1.000
_cell.angle_alpha   90.00
_cell.angle_beta   90.00
_cell.angle_gamma   90.00
#
_symmetry.space_group_name_H-M   'P 1'
#
loop_
_entity.id
_entity.type
_entity.pdbx_description
1 polymer ?
#
loop_
_entity_poly.entity_id
_entity_poly.type
_entity_poly.pdbx_seq_one_letter_code
_entity_poly.pdbx_strand_id
1 'polypeptide(L)'
;SGEISFQDFCSLSSRFMEEDTDTEAMQQELREAFRLYDREGNGYITTDVFRDILHELDDALSPEELDMIIDEVDADGSGTVDFEEFMEVMTG
;
A
#
# COMPACT_ATOMS: atom_id res chain seq x y z
N SER A 1 -35.67 -28.80 -1.66
CA SER A 1 -34.56 -28.82 -0.71
C SER A 1 -33.65 -27.67 -1.07
N GLY A 2 -33.42 -26.72 -0.15
CA GLY A 2 -32.63 -25.51 -0.40
C GLY A 2 -31.12 -25.77 -0.40
N GLU A 3 -30.70 -26.82 -1.09
CA GLU A 3 -29.33 -27.32 -1.05
C GLU A 3 -28.61 -26.82 -2.30
N ILE A 4 -27.63 -25.94 -2.10
CA ILE A 4 -26.74 -25.47 -3.17
C ILE A 4 -25.71 -26.56 -3.46
N SER A 5 -25.43 -26.80 -4.74
CA SER A 5 -24.37 -27.72 -5.12
C SER A 5 -23.01 -27.12 -4.78
N PHE A 6 -21.99 -27.94 -4.53
CA PHE A 6 -20.63 -27.44 -4.29
C PHE A 6 -20.09 -26.60 -5.46
N GLN A 7 -20.53 -26.92 -6.68
CA GLN A 7 -20.14 -26.17 -7.88
C GLN A 7 -20.82 -24.80 -7.97
N ASP A 8 -22.08 -24.71 -7.56
CA ASP A 8 -22.78 -23.43 -7.40
C ASP A 8 -22.21 -22.62 -6.23
N PHE A 9 -21.84 -23.29 -5.14
CA PHE A 9 -21.16 -22.68 -4.00
C PHE A 9 -19.82 -22.08 -4.42
N CYS A 10 -18.94 -22.82 -5.12
CA CYS A 10 -17.67 -22.28 -5.61
C CYS A 10 -17.88 -21.13 -6.60
N SER A 11 -18.90 -21.21 -7.47
CA SER A 11 -19.19 -20.14 -8.43
C SER A 11 -19.72 -18.88 -7.74
N LEU A 12 -20.49 -19.03 -6.66
CA LEU A 12 -20.94 -17.93 -5.81
C LEU A 12 -19.78 -17.38 -4.97
N SER A 13 -18.98 -18.25 -4.35
CA SER A 13 -17.82 -17.86 -3.55
C SER A 13 -16.78 -17.12 -4.37
N SER A 14 -16.41 -17.58 -5.57
CA SER A 14 -15.52 -16.82 -6.47
C SER A 14 -16.12 -15.45 -6.81
N ARG A 15 -17.43 -15.37 -7.04
CA ARG A 15 -18.11 -14.10 -7.34
C ARG A 15 -18.24 -13.14 -6.14
N PHE A 16 -18.10 -13.62 -4.91
CA PHE A 16 -18.18 -12.82 -3.68
C PHE A 16 -16.81 -12.61 -3.00
N MET A 17 -15.80 -13.41 -3.33
CA MET A 17 -14.45 -13.33 -2.73
C MET A 17 -13.47 -12.48 -3.54
N GLU A 18 -13.75 -12.17 -4.80
CA GLU A 18 -12.81 -11.48 -5.72
C GLU A 18 -12.79 -9.95 -5.65
N GLU A 19 -13.64 -9.28 -4.85
CA GLU A 19 -13.71 -7.79 -4.86
C GLU A 19 -13.40 -7.13 -3.50
N ASP A 20 -13.80 -7.73 -2.36
CA ASP A 20 -13.53 -7.17 -1.02
C ASP A 20 -12.24 -7.72 -0.38
N THR A 21 -11.79 -8.93 -0.74
CA THR A 21 -10.65 -9.59 -0.07
C THR A 21 -9.31 -8.96 -0.45
N ASP A 22 -9.14 -8.57 -1.72
CA ASP A 22 -7.89 -8.00 -2.21
C ASP A 22 -7.58 -6.63 -1.61
N THR A 23 -8.60 -5.78 -1.41
CA THR A 23 -8.39 -4.43 -0.85
C THR A 23 -8.03 -4.49 0.64
N GLU A 24 -8.76 -5.28 1.44
CA GLU A 24 -8.45 -5.41 2.87
C GLU A 24 -7.11 -6.11 3.12
N ALA A 25 -6.79 -7.14 2.33
CA ALA A 25 -5.50 -7.83 2.41
C ALA A 25 -4.35 -6.90 2.01
N MET A 26 -4.47 -6.18 0.90
CA MET A 26 -3.48 -5.21 0.43
C MET A 26 -3.27 -4.08 1.44
N GLN A 27 -4.33 -3.51 2.00
CA GLN A 27 -4.20 -2.52 3.08
C GLN A 27 -3.44 -3.09 4.28
N GLN A 28 -3.63 -4.37 4.60
CA GLN A 28 -2.96 -5.02 5.72
C GLN A 28 -1.47 -5.21 5.44
N GLU A 29 -1.10 -5.66 4.24
CA GLU A 29 0.29 -5.79 3.80
C GLU A 29 0.99 -4.42 3.78
N LEU A 30 0.34 -3.38 3.24
CA LEU A 30 0.88 -2.01 3.25
C LEU A 30 1.06 -1.50 4.67
N ARG A 31 0.16 -1.83 5.62
CA ARG A 31 0.30 -1.47 7.04
C ARG A 31 1.47 -2.17 7.73
N GLU A 32 1.75 -3.41 7.34
CA GLU A 32 2.87 -4.17 7.89
C GLU A 32 4.20 -3.65 7.33
N ALA A 33 4.25 -3.37 6.02
CA ALA A 33 5.37 -2.70 5.39
C ALA A 33 5.62 -1.33 6.04
N PHE A 34 4.60 -0.50 6.18
CA PHE A 34 4.73 0.83 6.79
C PHE A 34 5.29 0.75 8.23
N ARG A 35 4.81 -0.20 9.04
CA ARG A 35 5.32 -0.42 10.40
C ARG A 35 6.75 -0.93 10.46
N LEU A 36 7.24 -1.57 9.40
CA LEU A 36 8.66 -1.95 9.32
C LEU A 36 9.56 -0.72 9.22
N TYR A 37 9.06 0.34 8.58
CA TYR A 37 9.78 1.58 8.32
C TYR A 37 9.54 2.64 9.41
N ASP A 38 8.32 2.73 9.96
CA ASP A 38 7.98 3.54 11.15
C ASP A 38 8.46 2.86 12.45
N ARG A 39 9.79 2.79 12.63
CA ARG A 39 10.41 2.12 13.79
C ARG A 39 10.07 2.79 15.12
N GLU A 40 9.75 4.07 15.09
CA GLU A 40 9.43 4.86 16.28
C GLU A 40 7.94 4.79 16.64
N GLY A 41 7.09 4.32 15.73
CA GLY A 41 5.65 4.20 15.95
C GLY A 41 4.95 5.56 15.97
N ASN A 42 5.49 6.53 15.23
CA ASN A 42 4.99 7.90 15.20
C ASN A 42 3.75 8.04 14.30
N GLY A 43 3.47 7.03 13.46
CA GLY A 43 2.38 7.06 12.48
C GLY A 43 2.75 7.73 11.16
N TYR A 44 4.03 8.09 10.98
CA TYR A 44 4.59 8.66 9.77
C TYR A 44 6.01 8.13 9.56
N ILE A 45 6.47 8.13 8.31
CA ILE A 45 7.88 7.92 7.95
C ILE A 45 8.45 9.23 7.38
N THR A 46 9.76 9.45 7.49
CA THR A 46 10.35 10.64 6.86
C THR A 46 10.46 10.43 5.36
N THR A 47 10.46 11.53 4.60
CA THR A 47 10.70 11.47 3.14
C THR A 47 12.02 10.80 2.79
N ASP A 48 13.06 10.95 3.63
CA ASP A 48 14.33 10.21 3.50
C ASP A 48 14.13 8.69 3.56
N VAL A 49 13.32 8.20 4.51
CA VAL A 49 13.03 6.77 4.64
C VAL A 49 12.20 6.30 3.45
N PHE A 50 11.22 7.07 3.03
CA PHE A 50 10.42 6.76 1.85
C PHE A 50 11.26 6.68 0.57
N ARG A 51 12.26 7.56 0.43
CA ARG A 51 13.25 7.51 -0.65
C ARG A 51 14.03 6.21 -0.69
N ASP A 52 14.52 5.75 0.45
CA ASP A 52 15.23 4.47 0.59
C ASP A 52 14.31 3.29 0.19
N ILE A 53 13.03 3.34 0.58
CA ILE A 53 12.04 2.32 0.20
C ILE A 53 11.87 2.27 -1.33
N LEU A 54 11.64 3.41 -1.96
CA LEU A 54 11.45 3.50 -3.42
C LEU A 54 12.68 2.99 -4.17
N HIS A 55 13.87 3.31 -3.67
CA HIS A 55 15.12 2.84 -4.26
C HIS A 55 15.33 1.33 -4.06
N GLU A 56 14.91 0.76 -2.93
CA GLU A 56 14.97 -0.70 -2.68
C GLU A 56 13.96 -1.47 -3.54
N LEU A 57 12.80 -0.87 -3.83
CA LEU A 57 11.79 -1.43 -4.72
C LEU A 57 12.23 -1.39 -6.19
N ASP A 58 12.82 -0.28 -6.64
CA ASP A 58 13.31 -0.11 -7.99
C ASP A 58 14.63 0.69 -8.03
N ASP A 59 15.74 -0.04 -8.14
CA ASP A 59 17.10 0.52 -8.20
C ASP A 59 17.38 1.31 -9.49
N ALA A 60 16.49 1.23 -10.50
CA ALA A 60 16.65 1.96 -11.74
C ALA A 60 16.12 3.41 -11.68
N LEU A 61 15.35 3.75 -10.64
CA LEU A 61 14.85 5.11 -10.44
C LEU A 61 16.02 6.08 -10.20
N SER A 62 16.05 7.14 -11.00
CA SER A 62 17.05 8.20 -10.83
C SER A 62 16.76 9.02 -9.57
N PRO A 63 17.76 9.64 -8.94
CA PRO A 63 17.54 10.51 -7.77
C PRO A 63 16.53 11.64 -8.07
N GLU A 64 16.51 12.13 -9.31
CA GLU A 64 15.55 13.14 -9.78
C GLU A 64 14.12 12.59 -9.87
N GLU A 65 13.95 11.32 -10.23
CA GLU A 65 12.64 10.65 -10.25
C GLU A 65 12.13 10.37 -8.85
N LEU A 66 13.02 9.95 -7.94
CA LEU A 66 12.70 9.80 -6.53
C LEU A 66 12.26 11.12 -5.91
N ASP A 67 12.96 12.23 -6.18
CA ASP A 67 12.56 13.54 -5.70
C ASP A 67 11.21 14.00 -6.27
N MET A 68 10.92 13.70 -7.55
CA MET A 68 9.60 14.00 -8.13
C MET A 68 8.47 13.20 -7.46
N ILE A 69 8.71 11.91 -7.17
CA ILE A 69 7.72 11.07 -6.48
C ILE A 69 7.52 11.59 -5.05
N ILE A 70 8.60 11.94 -4.35
CA ILE A 70 8.51 12.48 -2.98
C ILE A 70 7.75 13.80 -2.95
N ASP A 71 8.01 14.72 -3.90
CA ASP A 71 7.33 16.02 -3.98
C ASP A 71 5.84 15.88 -4.32
N GLU A 72 5.47 14.83 -5.08
CA GLU A 72 4.07 14.50 -5.36
C GLU A 72 3.35 13.93 -4.12
N VAL A 73 4.08 13.22 -3.26
CA VAL A 73 3.55 12.58 -2.06
C VAL A 73 3.45 13.53 -0.87
N ASP A 74 4.52 14.24 -0.58
CA ASP A 74 4.63 15.24 0.51
C ASP A 74 4.05 16.58 0.03
N ALA A 75 2.81 16.56 -0.46
CA ALA A 75 2.15 17.72 -1.07
C ALA A 75 1.89 18.84 -0.04
N ASP A 76 1.83 18.50 1.24
CA ASP A 76 1.69 19.46 2.35
C ASP A 76 3.04 20.02 2.83
N GLY A 77 4.16 19.46 2.37
CA GLY A 77 5.52 19.85 2.72
C GLY A 77 5.85 19.61 4.20
N SER A 78 5.22 18.62 4.82
CA SER A 78 5.50 18.20 6.19
C SER A 78 6.90 17.61 6.34
N GLY A 79 7.52 17.13 5.26
CA GLY A 79 8.77 16.37 5.28
C GLY A 79 8.59 14.94 5.79
N THR A 80 7.33 14.50 5.88
CA THR A 80 6.93 13.18 6.35
C THR A 80 5.85 12.63 5.45
N VAL A 81 5.76 11.31 5.37
CA VAL A 81 4.71 10.59 4.65
C VAL A 81 3.92 9.81 5.68
N ASP A 82 2.64 10.14 5.83
CA ASP A 82 1.73 9.40 6.68
C ASP A 82 1.16 8.17 5.96
N PHE A 83 0.40 7.36 6.70
CA PHE A 83 -0.13 6.12 6.16
C PHE A 83 -1.19 6.34 5.05
N GLU A 84 -1.97 7.41 5.10
CA GLU A 84 -2.94 7.73 4.05
C GLU A 84 -2.21 8.14 2.76
N GLU A 85 -1.21 9.01 2.87
CA GLU A 85 -0.37 9.43 1.74
C GLU A 85 0.37 8.23 1.12
N PHE A 86 0.96 7.37 1.94
CA PHE A 86 1.62 6.14 1.47
C PHE A 86 0.67 5.20 0.72
N MET A 87 -0.57 5.04 1.21
CA MET A 87 -1.57 4.22 0.54
C MET A 87 -2.01 4.84 -0.79
N GLU A 88 -2.17 6.15 -0.87
CA GLU A 88 -2.58 6.82 -2.11
C GLU A 88 -1.59 6.53 -3.25
N VAL A 89 -0.29 6.49 -2.94
CA VAL A 89 0.78 6.17 -3.90
C VAL A 89 0.79 4.71 -4.30
N MET A 90 0.61 3.81 -3.33
CA MET A 90 0.72 2.36 -3.55
C MET A 90 -0.54 1.76 -4.18
N THR A 91 -1.66 2.47 -4.11
CA THR A 91 -2.98 2.00 -4.57
C THR A 91 -3.57 2.82 -5.73
N GLY A 92 -2.99 3.98 -6.04
CA GLY A 92 -3.34 4.80 -7.21
C GLY A 92 -2.86 4.21 -8.54
#